data_AF-B3KUH8-F1
#
_entry.id   AF-B3KUH8-F1
#
_cell.length_a   1.000
_cell.length_b   1.000
_cell.length_c   1.000
_cell.angle_alpha   90.00
_cell.angle_beta   90.00
_cell.angle_gamma   90.00
#
_symmetry.space_group_name_H-M   'P 1'
#
loop_
_entity.id
_entity.type
_entity.pdbx_description
1 polymer ?
#
loop_
_entity_poly.entity_id
_entity_poly.type
_entity_poly.pdbx_seq_one_letter_code
_entity_poly.pdbx_strand_id
1 'polypeptide(L)'
;MNNQKVVAVLLQECKQVLDQLLLEAPDVSEEDKSEDQRCRALLPSELRTLIQEAKEMKWPFVPEKWQYKQAVGPEDKTNLKDVIGAGLQQLLASLRASILARDCAAAAAIVFLVDRFLYGLDVSGKLLQVAKGLHKLQPATPIAPQVVIRQARISVNSGKLLKAEYILSSLISNNGATGTWLYRNESDKVLVQSVCIQIRGQILQKLGMWYEAAELIWASIVGYLALPQPDKKGLSTSLGILADIFVSMSKNDYEKFKNNPQINLSLLKEFDHHLLSAAEACKLAAAFSAYTPLFVLTAVVLFC
;
A
#
# COMPACT_ATOMS: atom_id res chain seq x y z
N MET A 1 -15.24 -18.40 2.00
CA MET A 1 -14.83 -17.99 0.62
C MET A 1 -15.06 -16.49 0.47
N ASN A 2 -13.99 -15.70 0.38
CA ASN A 2 -14.09 -14.25 0.13
C ASN A 2 -14.26 -14.00 -1.37
N ASN A 3 -15.50 -13.88 -1.83
CA ASN A 3 -15.82 -13.70 -3.24
C ASN A 3 -15.80 -12.21 -3.62
N GLN A 4 -15.07 -11.88 -4.70
CA GLN A 4 -14.98 -10.53 -5.26
C GLN A 4 -16.34 -9.85 -5.46
N LYS A 5 -17.32 -10.56 -6.02
CA LYS A 5 -18.66 -10.03 -6.31
C LYS A 5 -19.40 -9.67 -5.02
N VAL A 6 -19.36 -10.54 -4.03
CA VAL A 6 -20.02 -10.32 -2.73
C VAL A 6 -19.41 -9.09 -2.04
N VAL A 7 -18.08 -9.01 -1.99
CA VAL A 7 -17.39 -7.84 -1.40
C VAL A 7 -17.72 -6.56 -2.18
N ALA A 8 -17.78 -6.62 -3.51
CA ALA A 8 -18.16 -5.48 -4.32
C ALA A 8 -19.58 -4.97 -4.03
N VAL A 9 -20.55 -5.87 -3.82
CA VAL A 9 -21.92 -5.50 -3.42
C VAL A 9 -21.92 -4.86 -2.04
N LEU A 10 -21.26 -5.45 -1.05
CA LEU A 10 -21.19 -4.89 0.31
C LEU A 10 -20.58 -3.48 0.35
N LEU A 11 -19.52 -3.23 -0.43
CA LEU A 11 -18.93 -1.88 -0.54
C LEU A 11 -19.86 -0.89 -1.23
N GLN A 12 -20.66 -1.35 -2.20
CA GLN A 12 -21.65 -0.52 -2.87
C GLN A 12 -22.80 -0.16 -1.92
N GLU A 13 -23.27 -1.11 -1.11
CA GLU A 13 -24.24 -0.86 -0.05
C GLU A 13 -23.71 0.15 0.97
N CYS A 14 -22.46 0.01 1.43
CA CYS A 14 -21.82 0.98 2.33
C CYS A 14 -21.81 2.39 1.72
N LYS A 15 -21.54 2.50 0.41
CA LYS A 15 -21.58 3.78 -0.30
C LYS A 15 -22.99 4.36 -0.39
N GLN A 16 -24.01 3.53 -0.62
CA GLN A 16 -25.41 3.97 -0.65
C GLN A 16 -25.86 4.47 0.73
N VAL A 17 -25.47 3.78 1.81
CA VAL A 17 -25.71 4.24 3.18
C VAL A 17 -25.08 5.62 3.41
N LEU A 18 -23.84 5.82 2.96
CA LEU A 18 -23.18 7.14 3.06
C LEU A 18 -23.91 8.23 2.27
N ASP A 19 -24.45 7.92 1.09
CA ASP A 19 -25.25 8.88 0.31
C ASP A 19 -26.56 9.25 1.01
N GLN A 20 -27.19 8.28 1.66
CA GLN A 20 -28.41 8.52 2.43
C GLN A 20 -28.13 9.37 3.67
N LEU A 21 -27.07 9.05 4.43
CA LEU A 21 -26.66 9.82 5.61
C LEU A 21 -26.23 11.27 5.30
N LEU A 22 -25.83 11.56 4.06
CA LEU A 22 -25.55 12.92 3.58
C LEU A 22 -26.83 13.76 3.40
N LEU A 23 -27.97 13.12 3.15
CA LEU A 23 -29.27 13.78 3.01
C LEU A 23 -30.00 13.92 4.35
N GLU A 24 -29.70 13.04 5.31
CA GLU A 24 -30.34 12.98 6.61
C GLU A 24 -29.65 13.86 7.67
N ALA A 25 -30.45 14.47 8.53
CA ALA A 25 -29.94 15.13 9.73
C ALA A 25 -29.21 14.11 10.63
N PRO A 26 -28.16 14.52 11.37
CA PRO A 26 -27.50 13.63 12.32
C PRO A 26 -28.45 13.22 13.45
N ASP A 27 -28.97 11.99 13.37
CA ASP A 27 -29.71 11.32 14.42
C ASP A 27 -29.22 9.87 14.50
N VAL A 28 -28.35 9.59 15.47
CA VAL A 28 -27.74 8.27 15.66
C VAL A 28 -28.45 7.60 16.82
N SER A 29 -29.20 6.52 16.52
CA SER A 29 -29.96 5.80 17.53
C SER A 29 -29.05 5.04 18.51
N GLU A 30 -29.56 4.71 19.70
CA GLU A 30 -28.84 3.83 20.62
C GLU A 30 -28.67 2.42 20.05
N GLU A 31 -29.57 1.98 19.16
CA GLU A 31 -29.43 0.72 18.43
C GLU A 31 -28.21 0.74 17.51
N ASP A 32 -27.98 1.83 16.77
CA ASP A 32 -26.81 1.99 15.89
C ASP A 32 -25.50 1.95 16.69
N LYS A 33 -25.46 2.61 17.86
CA LYS A 33 -24.30 2.59 18.76
C LYS A 33 -24.03 1.20 19.33
N SER A 34 -25.08 0.52 19.78
CA SER A 34 -25.00 -0.84 20.30
C SER A 34 -24.54 -1.82 19.24
N GLU A 35 -25.04 -1.69 18.00
CA GLU A 35 -24.65 -2.54 16.88
C GLU A 35 -23.18 -2.33 16.49
N ASP A 36 -22.69 -1.08 16.43
CA ASP A 36 -21.28 -0.80 16.16
C ASP A 36 -20.36 -1.41 17.23
N GLN A 37 -20.71 -1.27 18.51
CA GLN A 37 -19.97 -1.90 19.60
C GLN A 37 -19.97 -3.42 19.48
N ARG A 38 -21.13 -4.03 19.21
CA ARG A 38 -21.27 -5.48 19.02
C ARG A 38 -20.42 -5.97 17.85
N CYS A 39 -20.52 -5.34 16.68
CA CYS A 39 -19.76 -5.72 15.50
C CYS A 39 -18.25 -5.68 15.73
N ARG A 40 -17.75 -4.63 16.43
CA ARG A 40 -16.33 -4.50 16.78
C ARG A 40 -15.89 -5.52 17.82
N ALA A 41 -16.74 -5.82 18.82
CA ALA A 41 -16.43 -6.78 19.87
C ALA A 41 -16.27 -8.21 19.33
N LEU A 42 -17.04 -8.58 18.31
CA LEU A 42 -16.97 -9.89 17.63
C LEU A 42 -15.68 -10.11 16.83
N LEU A 43 -14.90 -9.05 16.55
CA LEU A 43 -13.62 -9.20 15.85
C LEU A 43 -12.57 -9.85 16.77
N PRO A 44 -11.67 -10.70 16.24
CA PRO A 44 -10.49 -11.17 16.95
C PRO A 44 -9.68 -10.04 17.56
N SER A 45 -9.04 -10.29 18.70
CA SER A 45 -8.30 -9.25 19.44
C SER A 45 -7.24 -8.56 18.60
N GLU A 46 -6.52 -9.31 17.76
CA GLU A 46 -5.50 -8.76 16.85
C GLU A 46 -6.10 -7.74 15.87
N LEU A 47 -7.27 -8.03 15.28
CA LEU A 47 -7.94 -7.10 14.36
C LEU A 47 -8.47 -5.86 15.09
N ARG A 48 -8.98 -6.01 16.32
CA ARG A 48 -9.41 -4.86 17.14
C ARG A 48 -8.23 -3.93 17.44
N THR A 49 -7.09 -4.48 17.84
CA THR A 49 -5.87 -3.71 18.08
C THR A 49 -5.43 -2.99 16.80
N LEU A 50 -5.39 -3.67 15.65
CA LEU A 50 -5.00 -3.06 14.38
C LEU A 50 -5.95 -1.93 13.95
N ILE A 51 -7.27 -2.07 14.18
CA ILE A 51 -8.23 -0.99 13.91
C ILE A 51 -7.96 0.22 14.80
N GLN A 52 -7.71 0.00 16.10
CA GLN A 52 -7.43 1.08 17.02
C GLN A 52 -6.14 1.81 16.66
N GLU A 53 -5.06 1.08 16.38
CA GLU A 53 -3.78 1.66 15.93
C GLU A 53 -3.91 2.42 14.61
N ALA A 54 -4.71 1.91 13.67
CA ALA A 54 -5.02 2.59 12.41
C ALA A 54 -5.82 3.88 12.64
N LYS A 55 -6.81 3.87 13.55
CA LYS A 55 -7.60 5.05 13.94
C LYS A 55 -6.72 6.11 14.61
N GLU A 56 -5.72 5.67 15.38
CA GLU A 56 -4.71 6.52 16.00
C GLU A 56 -3.61 6.98 15.04
N MET A 57 -3.70 6.67 13.74
CA MET A 57 -2.72 7.08 12.72
C MET A 57 -1.29 6.64 13.08
N LYS A 58 -1.13 5.45 13.68
CA LYS A 58 0.15 4.98 14.21
C LYS A 58 1.23 4.83 13.13
N TRP A 59 0.82 4.54 11.88
CA TRP A 59 1.69 4.33 10.74
C TRP A 59 0.97 4.67 9.43
N PRO A 60 1.66 5.19 8.39
CA PRO A 60 1.03 5.54 7.10
C PRO A 60 0.66 4.33 6.21
N PHE A 61 1.23 3.15 6.52
CA PHE A 61 0.93 1.87 5.88
C PHE A 61 0.78 0.78 6.94
N VAL A 62 -0.16 -0.15 6.75
CA VAL A 62 -0.31 -1.31 7.66
C VAL A 62 0.97 -2.18 7.60
N PRO A 63 1.79 -2.25 8.66
CA PRO A 63 3.06 -2.94 8.60
C PRO A 63 2.86 -4.46 8.64
N GLU A 64 3.66 -5.23 7.90
CA GLU A 64 3.76 -6.68 8.18
C GLU A 64 4.66 -6.91 9.40
N LYS A 65 4.43 -7.98 10.18
CA LYS A 65 5.20 -8.25 11.41
C LYS A 65 6.70 -8.42 11.16
N TRP A 66 7.06 -9.02 10.02
CA TRP A 66 8.45 -9.22 9.61
C TRP A 66 9.09 -7.99 8.94
N GLN A 67 8.33 -6.96 8.56
CA GLN A 67 8.75 -5.94 7.57
C GLN A 67 9.98 -5.14 8.01
N TYR A 68 10.02 -4.74 9.28
CA TYR A 68 11.05 -3.81 9.80
C TYR A 68 12.05 -4.48 10.77
N LYS A 69 11.75 -5.70 11.23
CA LYS A 69 12.61 -6.43 12.19
C LYS A 69 13.81 -7.09 11.49
N GLN A 70 15.00 -6.94 12.07
CA GLN A 70 16.20 -7.66 11.61
C GLN A 70 16.21 -9.12 12.12
N ALA A 71 16.07 -9.30 13.44
CA ALA A 71 15.92 -10.62 14.05
C ALA A 71 14.46 -11.06 14.02
N VAL A 72 14.07 -11.82 12.99
CA VAL A 72 12.69 -12.28 12.77
C VAL A 72 12.44 -13.59 13.51
N GLY A 73 11.56 -13.56 14.51
CA GLY A 73 11.11 -14.74 15.25
C GLY A 73 10.00 -15.52 14.53
N PRO A 74 9.58 -16.70 15.03
CA PRO A 74 8.45 -17.45 14.47
C PRO A 74 7.16 -16.65 14.41
N GLU A 75 6.83 -15.89 15.45
CA GLU A 75 5.64 -15.03 15.53
C GLU A 75 5.59 -13.90 14.47
N ASP A 76 6.74 -13.54 13.90
CA ASP A 76 6.84 -12.47 12.91
C ASP A 76 6.64 -12.97 11.47
N LYS A 77 6.75 -14.28 11.24
CA LYS A 77 6.72 -14.91 9.90
C LYS A 77 5.30 -15.13 9.36
N THR A 78 4.32 -14.40 9.87
CA THR A 78 2.92 -14.42 9.42
C THR A 78 2.61 -13.20 8.57
N ASN A 79 1.71 -13.34 7.59
CA ASN A 79 1.26 -12.23 6.76
C ASN A 79 -0.12 -11.75 7.23
N LEU A 80 -0.34 -10.44 7.28
CA LEU A 80 -1.64 -9.90 7.69
C LEU A 80 -2.77 -10.27 6.73
N LYS A 81 -2.44 -10.66 5.50
CA LYS A 81 -3.40 -11.17 4.52
C LYS A 81 -4.21 -12.34 5.07
N ASP A 82 -3.62 -13.20 5.89
CA ASP A 82 -4.29 -14.41 6.40
C ASP A 82 -5.32 -14.02 7.47
N VAL A 83 -4.93 -13.18 8.43
CA VAL A 83 -5.81 -12.69 9.50
C VAL A 83 -6.93 -11.80 8.95
N ILE A 84 -6.59 -10.87 8.05
CA ILE A 84 -7.57 -9.99 7.39
C ILE A 84 -8.50 -10.81 6.50
N GLY A 85 -7.96 -11.79 5.77
CA GLY A 85 -8.74 -12.70 4.93
C GLY A 85 -9.75 -13.50 5.76
N ALA A 86 -9.32 -14.07 6.88
CA ALA A 86 -10.21 -14.82 7.78
C ALA A 86 -11.31 -13.93 8.38
N GLY A 87 -10.98 -12.69 8.73
CA GLY A 87 -11.91 -11.73 9.34
C GLY A 87 -12.68 -10.84 8.38
N LEU A 88 -12.53 -10.98 7.06
CA LEU A 88 -12.99 -9.98 6.09
C LEU A 88 -14.50 -9.68 6.19
N GLN A 89 -15.34 -10.70 6.33
CA GLN A 89 -16.78 -10.47 6.44
C GLN A 89 -17.16 -9.69 7.69
N GLN A 90 -16.58 -10.03 8.84
CA GLN A 90 -16.83 -9.30 10.09
C GLN A 90 -16.26 -7.88 10.04
N LEU A 91 -15.12 -7.66 9.36
CA LEU A 91 -14.56 -6.32 9.13
C LEU A 91 -15.51 -5.47 8.28
N LEU A 92 -16.12 -6.03 7.23
CA LEU A 92 -17.10 -5.31 6.40
C LEU A 92 -18.43 -5.05 7.14
N ALA A 93 -18.86 -5.98 8.00
CA ALA A 93 -20.00 -5.76 8.88
C ALA A 93 -19.73 -4.62 9.87
N SER A 94 -18.55 -4.62 10.50
CA SER A 94 -18.11 -3.54 11.37
C SER A 94 -17.97 -2.21 10.63
N LEU A 95 -17.48 -2.21 9.38
CA LEU A 95 -17.41 -1.00 8.55
C LEU A 95 -18.80 -0.39 8.37
N ARG A 96 -19.79 -1.21 8.01
CA ARG A 96 -21.16 -0.76 7.81
C ARG A 96 -21.77 -0.22 9.12
N ALA A 97 -21.58 -0.93 10.23
CA ALA A 97 -22.07 -0.49 11.54
C ALA A 97 -21.45 0.85 11.97
N SER A 98 -20.14 1.03 11.75
CA SER A 98 -19.45 2.30 12.04
C SER A 98 -19.93 3.46 11.16
N ILE A 99 -20.29 3.18 9.89
CA ILE A 99 -20.91 4.18 9.01
C ILE A 99 -22.28 4.63 9.55
N LEU A 100 -23.14 3.68 9.94
CA LEU A 100 -24.47 3.96 10.50
C LEU A 100 -24.36 4.76 11.82
N ALA A 101 -23.41 4.39 12.68
CA ALA A 101 -23.09 5.11 13.91
C ALA A 101 -22.38 6.48 13.68
N ARG A 102 -22.15 6.87 12.41
CA ARG A 102 -21.41 8.08 11.99
C ARG A 102 -19.99 8.20 12.57
N ASP A 103 -19.36 7.10 12.99
CA ASP A 103 -17.94 7.03 13.39
C ASP A 103 -17.05 6.90 12.14
N CYS A 104 -16.94 8.00 11.39
CA CYS A 104 -16.19 8.01 10.12
C CYS A 104 -14.70 7.71 10.33
N ALA A 105 -14.14 8.04 11.50
CA ALA A 105 -12.75 7.75 11.83
C ALA A 105 -12.50 6.24 11.96
N ALA A 106 -13.38 5.50 12.65
CA ALA A 106 -13.26 4.05 12.72
C ALA A 106 -13.56 3.38 11.37
N ALA A 107 -14.56 3.88 10.63
CA ALA A 107 -14.81 3.40 9.28
C ALA A 107 -13.59 3.58 8.36
N ALA A 108 -12.91 4.74 8.43
CA ALA A 108 -11.68 5.01 7.70
C ALA A 108 -10.52 4.11 8.14
N ALA A 109 -10.40 3.81 9.44
CA ALA A 109 -9.42 2.85 9.96
C ALA A 109 -9.65 1.43 9.43
N ILE A 110 -10.91 0.98 9.35
CA ILE A 110 -11.26 -0.32 8.75
C ILE A 110 -10.94 -0.31 7.25
N VAL A 111 -11.30 0.76 6.52
CA VAL A 111 -10.94 0.95 5.10
C VAL A 111 -9.43 0.83 4.90
N PHE A 112 -8.64 1.48 5.77
CA PHE A 112 -7.18 1.41 5.73
C PHE A 112 -6.67 -0.02 5.93
N LEU A 113 -7.23 -0.75 6.88
CA LEU A 113 -6.83 -2.12 7.18
C LEU A 113 -7.14 -3.08 6.02
N VAL A 114 -8.33 -3.00 5.42
CA VAL A 114 -8.73 -3.91 4.33
C VAL A 114 -8.18 -3.52 2.96
N ASP A 115 -7.67 -2.29 2.78
CA ASP A 115 -7.23 -1.75 1.49
C ASP A 115 -6.27 -2.66 0.72
N ARG A 116 -5.25 -3.21 1.38
CA ARG A 116 -4.27 -4.09 0.74
C ARG A 116 -4.90 -5.40 0.25
N PHE A 117 -5.76 -6.00 1.07
CA PHE A 117 -6.44 -7.25 0.72
C PHE A 117 -7.41 -7.02 -0.46
N LEU A 118 -8.17 -5.93 -0.40
CA LEU A 118 -9.17 -5.58 -1.40
C LEU A 118 -8.57 -5.11 -2.74
N TYR A 119 -7.32 -4.64 -2.74
CA TYR A 119 -6.58 -4.46 -3.98
C TYR A 119 -6.27 -5.78 -4.67
N GLY A 120 -5.90 -6.82 -3.90
CA GLY A 120 -5.71 -8.16 -4.45
C GLY A 120 -6.98 -8.83 -4.97
N LEU A 121 -8.16 -8.27 -4.65
CA LEU A 121 -9.46 -8.70 -5.18
C LEU A 121 -9.99 -7.77 -6.29
N ASP A 122 -9.21 -6.79 -6.75
CA ASP A 122 -9.63 -5.82 -7.79
C ASP A 122 -10.92 -5.05 -7.45
N VAL A 123 -11.17 -4.75 -6.17
CA VAL A 123 -12.35 -3.97 -5.72
C VAL A 123 -11.99 -2.64 -5.08
N SER A 124 -10.72 -2.22 -5.15
CA SER A 124 -10.26 -0.92 -4.62
C SER A 124 -11.04 0.28 -5.14
N GLY A 125 -11.52 0.25 -6.39
CA GLY A 125 -12.33 1.35 -6.93
C GLY A 125 -13.60 1.62 -6.10
N LYS A 126 -14.28 0.56 -5.65
CA LYS A 126 -15.47 0.68 -4.78
C LYS A 126 -15.11 1.09 -3.36
N LEU A 127 -14.03 0.53 -2.81
CA LEU A 127 -13.52 0.93 -1.50
C LEU A 127 -13.16 2.42 -1.46
N LEU A 128 -12.55 2.94 -2.52
CA LEU A 128 -12.23 4.36 -2.65
C LEU A 128 -13.46 5.25 -2.75
N GLN A 129 -14.58 4.75 -3.30
CA GLN A 129 -15.86 5.48 -3.23
C GLN A 129 -16.39 5.56 -1.79
N VAL A 130 -16.23 4.49 -1.00
CA VAL A 130 -16.57 4.52 0.44
C VAL A 130 -15.71 5.55 1.17
N ALA A 131 -14.38 5.54 0.97
CA ALA A 131 -13.49 6.55 1.55
C ALA A 131 -13.88 7.99 1.15
N LYS A 132 -14.25 8.21 -0.11
CA LYS A 132 -14.76 9.50 -0.58
C LYS A 132 -16.08 9.89 0.09
N GLY A 133 -16.99 8.94 0.33
CA GLY A 133 -18.24 9.18 1.05
C GLY A 133 -18.00 9.58 2.51
N LEU A 134 -17.08 8.90 3.20
CA LEU A 134 -16.66 9.25 4.57
C LEU A 134 -16.12 10.69 4.63
N HIS A 135 -15.23 11.05 3.71
CA HIS A 135 -14.69 12.41 3.64
C HIS A 135 -15.77 13.47 3.34
N LYS A 136 -16.77 13.15 2.51
CA LYS A 136 -17.89 14.07 2.28
C LYS A 136 -18.75 14.27 3.53
N LEU A 137 -19.00 13.19 4.29
CA LEU A 137 -19.84 13.25 5.49
C LEU A 137 -19.12 13.99 6.63
N GLN A 138 -17.83 13.71 6.82
CA GLN A 138 -16.98 14.36 7.83
C GLN A 138 -15.60 14.69 7.22
N PRO A 139 -15.39 15.90 6.68
CA PRO A 139 -14.14 16.28 6.01
C PRO A 139 -12.88 16.18 6.86
N ALA A 140 -13.02 16.27 8.19
CA ALA A 140 -11.93 16.10 9.13
C ALA A 140 -11.46 14.64 9.30
N THR A 141 -12.20 13.66 8.75
CA THR A 141 -11.84 12.24 8.84
C THR A 141 -10.47 11.98 8.22
N PRO A 142 -9.49 11.49 8.99
CA PRO A 142 -8.16 11.20 8.46
C PRO A 142 -8.21 9.98 7.54
N ILE A 143 -7.66 10.12 6.34
CA ILE A 143 -7.52 9.02 5.36
C ILE A 143 -6.03 8.69 5.23
N ALA A 144 -5.69 7.42 5.41
CA ALA A 144 -4.30 6.98 5.36
C ALA A 144 -3.63 7.24 4.00
N PRO A 145 -2.35 7.64 3.98
CA PRO A 145 -1.57 7.79 2.75
C PRO A 145 -1.60 6.53 1.86
N GLN A 146 -1.61 5.33 2.45
CA GLN A 146 -1.79 4.08 1.69
C GLN A 146 -3.03 4.08 0.79
N VAL A 147 -4.16 4.61 1.27
CA VAL A 147 -5.43 4.67 0.53
C VAL A 147 -5.38 5.75 -0.56
N VAL A 148 -4.70 6.87 -0.30
CA VAL A 148 -4.44 7.90 -1.31
C VAL A 148 -3.57 7.35 -2.44
N ILE A 149 -2.50 6.63 -2.08
CA ILE A 149 -1.62 5.95 -3.01
C ILE A 149 -2.36 4.84 -3.77
N ARG A 150 -3.36 4.19 -3.15
CA ARG A 150 -4.24 3.24 -3.86
C ARG A 150 -4.93 3.90 -5.05
N GLN A 151 -5.44 5.12 -4.87
CA GLN A 151 -6.05 5.89 -5.97
C GLN A 151 -5.04 6.19 -7.09
N ALA A 152 -3.77 6.44 -6.76
CA ALA A 152 -2.71 6.58 -7.76
C ALA A 152 -2.48 5.26 -8.52
N ARG A 153 -2.34 4.12 -7.81
CA ARG A 153 -2.13 2.80 -8.43
C ARG A 153 -3.25 2.41 -9.41
N ILE A 154 -4.52 2.57 -9.04
CA ILE A 154 -5.62 2.28 -9.97
C ILE A 154 -5.66 3.25 -11.17
N SER A 155 -5.16 4.47 -11.00
CA SER A 155 -5.05 5.44 -12.11
C SER A 155 -3.94 5.00 -13.08
N VAL A 156 -2.79 4.53 -12.59
CA VAL A 156 -1.74 3.93 -13.42
C VAL A 156 -2.25 2.69 -14.17
N ASN A 157 -2.96 1.79 -13.48
CA ASN A 157 -3.49 0.56 -14.09
C ASN A 157 -4.51 0.86 -15.19
N SER A 158 -5.26 1.97 -15.09
CA SER A 158 -6.23 2.41 -16.10
C SER A 158 -5.66 3.36 -17.17
N GLY A 159 -4.33 3.53 -17.22
CA GLY A 159 -3.66 4.40 -18.19
C GLY A 159 -3.79 5.91 -17.91
N LYS A 160 -4.39 6.30 -16.77
CA LYS A 160 -4.56 7.69 -16.35
C LYS A 160 -3.29 8.20 -15.66
N LEU A 161 -2.18 8.22 -16.39
CA LEU A 161 -0.84 8.47 -15.85
C LEU A 161 -0.72 9.86 -15.21
N LEU A 162 -1.18 10.92 -15.90
CA LEU A 162 -1.14 12.28 -15.36
C LEU A 162 -1.93 12.44 -14.06
N LYS A 163 -3.07 11.74 -13.94
CA LYS A 163 -3.87 11.74 -12.71
C LYS A 163 -3.12 11.07 -11.56
N ALA A 164 -2.48 9.92 -11.82
CA ALA A 164 -1.64 9.27 -10.82
C ALA A 164 -0.48 10.19 -10.42
N GLU A 165 0.19 10.78 -11.40
CA GLU A 165 1.34 11.65 -11.21
C GLU A 165 1.01 12.87 -10.37
N TYR A 166 -0.17 13.48 -10.54
CA TYR A 166 -0.59 14.60 -9.69
C TYR A 166 -0.67 14.21 -8.20
N ILE A 167 -1.24 13.03 -7.90
CA ILE A 167 -1.34 12.50 -6.54
C ILE A 167 0.05 12.24 -5.96
N LEU A 168 0.90 11.53 -6.72
CA LEU A 168 2.26 11.17 -6.29
C LEU A 168 3.14 12.41 -6.11
N SER A 169 3.05 13.36 -7.05
CA SER A 169 3.78 14.64 -7.00
C SER A 169 3.45 15.41 -5.74
N SER A 170 2.15 15.54 -5.43
CA SER A 170 1.70 16.25 -4.23
C SER A 170 2.26 15.62 -2.95
N LEU A 171 2.21 14.28 -2.85
CA LEU A 171 2.79 13.57 -1.70
C LEU A 171 4.32 13.72 -1.64
N ILE A 172 5.01 13.74 -2.79
CA ILE A 172 6.47 13.87 -2.83
C ILE A 172 6.91 15.29 -2.46
N SER A 173 6.36 16.30 -3.14
CA SER A 173 6.79 17.70 -2.98
C SER A 173 6.30 18.35 -1.68
N ASN A 174 5.28 17.78 -1.03
CA ASN A 174 4.71 18.31 0.20
C ASN A 174 4.99 17.40 1.41
N ASN A 175 6.15 16.74 1.45
CA ASN A 175 6.61 15.93 2.59
C ASN A 175 5.57 14.90 3.08
N GLY A 176 4.87 14.23 2.16
CA GLY A 176 3.85 13.24 2.45
C GLY A 176 2.53 13.79 3.00
N ALA A 177 2.36 15.12 3.11
CA ALA A 177 1.16 15.71 3.69
C ALA A 177 -0.10 15.36 2.86
N THR A 178 -1.14 14.90 3.54
CA THR A 178 -2.42 14.55 2.90
C THR A 178 -3.59 14.67 3.87
N GLY A 179 -4.62 15.43 3.47
CA GLY A 179 -5.80 15.66 4.30
C GLY A 179 -5.47 16.09 5.73
N THR A 180 -6.10 15.43 6.69
CA THR A 180 -5.88 15.62 8.14
C THR A 180 -5.02 14.51 8.76
N TRP A 181 -4.28 13.74 7.95
CA TRP A 181 -3.42 12.67 8.45
C TRP A 181 -2.23 13.23 9.22
N LEU A 182 -2.01 12.72 10.43
CA LEU A 182 -0.88 13.10 11.28
C LEU A 182 0.15 11.98 11.33
N TYR A 183 1.39 12.32 10.96
CA TYR A 183 2.53 11.42 11.08
C TYR A 183 3.04 11.39 12.51
N ARG A 184 3.35 10.20 13.03
CA ARG A 184 3.96 10.04 14.35
C ARG A 184 5.46 10.35 14.33
N ASN A 185 6.12 10.09 13.20
CA ASN A 185 7.55 10.33 13.02
C ASN A 185 7.83 10.95 11.65
N GLU A 186 8.91 11.71 11.53
CA GLU A 186 9.36 12.28 10.24
C GLU A 186 9.77 11.20 9.23
N SER A 187 10.31 10.07 9.70
CA SER A 187 10.70 8.94 8.84
C SER A 187 9.52 8.34 8.08
N ASP A 188 8.31 8.41 8.63
CA ASP A 188 7.11 7.90 7.97
C ASP A 188 6.75 8.72 6.71
N LYS A 189 7.12 10.01 6.69
CA LYS A 189 6.99 10.85 5.50
C LYS A 189 7.96 10.40 4.41
N VAL A 190 9.21 10.11 4.79
CA VAL A 190 10.22 9.55 3.87
C VAL A 190 9.76 8.20 3.30
N LEU A 191 9.14 7.34 4.12
CA LEU A 191 8.55 6.08 3.66
C LEU A 191 7.46 6.33 2.61
N VAL A 192 6.54 7.26 2.86
CA VAL A 192 5.48 7.63 1.89
C VAL A 192 6.07 8.15 0.59
N GLN A 193 7.07 9.03 0.65
CA GLN A 193 7.78 9.55 -0.52
C GLN A 193 8.48 8.43 -1.29
N SER A 194 9.13 7.49 -0.60
CA SER A 194 9.83 6.34 -1.20
C SER A 194 8.86 5.46 -2.00
N VAL A 195 7.69 5.16 -1.43
CA VAL A 195 6.63 4.41 -2.15
C VAL A 195 6.12 5.19 -3.36
N CYS A 196 5.96 6.52 -3.25
CA CYS A 196 5.51 7.33 -4.38
C CYS A 196 6.54 7.38 -5.51
N ILE A 197 7.82 7.53 -5.17
CA ILE A 197 8.94 7.50 -6.12
C ILE A 197 9.03 6.14 -6.81
N GLN A 198 8.85 5.04 -6.06
CA GLN A 198 8.79 3.69 -6.62
C GLN A 198 7.68 3.60 -7.69
N ILE A 199 6.48 4.12 -7.41
CA ILE A 199 5.36 4.10 -8.36
C ILE A 199 5.64 5.01 -9.57
N ARG A 200 6.30 6.16 -9.38
CA ARG A 200 6.77 6.97 -10.53
C ARG A 200 7.73 6.18 -11.42
N GLY A 201 8.64 5.40 -10.83
CA GLY A 201 9.47 4.44 -11.57
C GLY A 201 8.63 3.46 -12.41
N GLN A 202 7.55 2.92 -11.84
CA GLN A 202 6.61 2.05 -12.57
C GLN A 202 5.86 2.80 -13.70
N ILE A 203 5.56 4.09 -13.54
CA ILE A 203 4.98 4.92 -14.60
C ILE A 203 5.96 5.03 -15.77
N LEU A 204 7.23 5.36 -15.49
CA LEU A 204 8.27 5.46 -16.52
C LEU A 204 8.59 4.12 -17.17
N GLN A 205 8.58 3.03 -16.40
CA GLN A 205 8.67 1.66 -16.92
C GLN A 205 7.56 1.38 -17.93
N LYS A 206 6.30 1.74 -17.61
CA LYS A 206 5.16 1.57 -18.53
C LYS A 206 5.29 2.43 -19.81
N LEU A 207 6.02 3.53 -19.75
CA LEU A 207 6.31 4.42 -20.87
C LEU A 207 7.55 4.00 -21.69
N GLY A 208 8.27 2.95 -21.27
CA GLY A 208 9.50 2.50 -21.93
C GLY A 208 10.71 3.39 -21.68
N MET A 209 10.65 4.29 -20.69
CA MET A 209 11.76 5.16 -20.29
C MET A 209 12.63 4.43 -19.27
N TRP A 210 13.36 3.41 -19.73
CA TRP A 210 14.02 2.43 -18.86
C TRP A 210 15.09 3.03 -17.95
N TYR A 211 15.93 3.92 -18.47
CA TYR A 211 17.01 4.56 -17.71
C TYR A 211 16.47 5.39 -16.56
N GLU A 212 15.54 6.30 -16.84
CA GLU A 212 14.93 7.17 -15.83
C GLU A 212 14.05 6.36 -14.86
N ALA A 213 13.39 5.31 -15.34
CA ALA A 213 12.68 4.37 -14.47
C ALA A 213 13.64 3.74 -13.45
N ALA A 214 14.80 3.24 -13.89
CA ALA A 214 15.80 2.65 -13.00
C ALA A 214 16.35 3.66 -12.00
N GLU A 215 16.58 4.92 -12.40
CA GLU A 215 17.02 5.99 -11.48
C GLU A 215 15.99 6.26 -10.38
N LEU A 216 14.69 6.29 -10.73
CA LEU A 216 13.63 6.45 -9.74
C LEU A 216 13.51 5.23 -8.82
N ILE A 217 13.64 4.01 -9.34
CA ILE A 217 13.62 2.81 -8.51
C ILE A 217 14.83 2.79 -7.56
N TRP A 218 16.02 3.16 -8.03
CA TRP A 218 17.18 3.38 -7.17
C TRP A 218 16.92 4.42 -6.09
N ALA A 219 16.35 5.58 -6.44
CA ALA A 219 16.00 6.61 -5.46
C ALA A 219 15.01 6.09 -4.40
N SER A 220 14.05 5.23 -4.77
CA SER A 220 13.18 4.58 -3.79
C SER A 220 13.93 3.60 -2.88
N ILE A 221 14.91 2.84 -3.41
CA ILE A 221 15.75 1.94 -2.60
C ILE A 221 16.54 2.74 -1.56
N VAL A 222 17.14 3.86 -1.97
CA VAL A 222 17.85 4.78 -1.05
C VAL A 222 16.89 5.29 0.03
N GLY A 223 15.68 5.70 -0.34
CA GLY A 223 14.66 6.16 0.60
C GLY A 223 14.24 5.08 1.60
N TYR A 224 14.07 3.83 1.16
CA TYR A 224 13.75 2.71 2.06
C TYR A 224 14.91 2.36 3.00
N LEU A 225 16.16 2.48 2.56
CA LEU A 225 17.35 2.27 3.39
C LEU A 225 17.59 3.40 4.40
N ALA A 226 17.10 4.61 4.11
CA ALA A 226 17.25 5.78 4.99
C ALA A 226 16.32 5.75 6.22
N LEU A 227 15.38 4.81 6.29
CA LEU A 227 14.48 4.66 7.43
C LEU A 227 15.23 4.12 8.66
N PRO A 228 14.81 4.48 9.90
CA PRO A 228 15.42 3.94 11.12
C PRO A 228 15.44 2.41 11.16
N GLN A 229 14.39 1.81 10.62
CA GLN A 229 14.35 0.39 10.28
C GLN A 229 14.02 0.29 8.79
N PRO A 230 14.95 -0.21 7.95
CA PRO A 230 14.73 -0.28 6.51
C PRO A 230 13.50 -1.09 6.13
N ASP A 231 12.76 -0.62 5.13
CA ASP A 231 11.56 -1.31 4.65
C ASP A 231 11.94 -2.49 3.74
N LYS A 232 12.05 -3.69 4.30
CA LYS A 232 12.38 -4.90 3.53
C LYS A 232 11.35 -5.22 2.44
N LYS A 233 10.08 -4.89 2.65
CA LYS A 233 9.02 -5.13 1.67
C LYS A 233 9.15 -4.16 0.49
N GLY A 234 9.39 -2.88 0.78
CA GLY A 234 9.68 -1.85 -0.22
C GLY A 234 10.93 -2.17 -1.03
N LEU A 235 12.00 -2.62 -0.37
CA LEU A 235 13.25 -3.06 -1.00
C LEU A 235 13.03 -4.25 -1.93
N SER A 236 12.37 -5.31 -1.44
CA SER A 236 12.02 -6.49 -2.25
C SER A 236 11.25 -6.09 -3.52
N THR A 237 10.23 -5.25 -3.36
CA THR A 237 9.40 -4.81 -4.49
C THR A 237 10.21 -3.98 -5.49
N SER A 238 11.05 -3.06 -5.01
CA SER A 238 11.87 -2.19 -5.85
C SER A 238 12.93 -2.98 -6.61
N LEU A 239 13.57 -3.97 -5.97
CA LEU A 239 14.53 -4.85 -6.62
C LEU A 239 13.89 -5.71 -7.71
N GLY A 240 12.68 -6.23 -7.49
CA GLY A 240 11.92 -6.95 -8.52
C GLY A 240 11.60 -6.05 -9.73
N ILE A 241 11.12 -4.83 -9.49
CA ILE A 241 10.87 -3.86 -10.57
C ILE A 241 12.17 -3.49 -11.29
N LEU A 242 13.28 -3.31 -10.57
CA LEU A 242 14.58 -3.00 -11.16
C LEU A 242 15.08 -4.15 -12.04
N ALA A 243 14.86 -5.40 -11.64
CA ALA A 243 15.18 -6.57 -12.46
C ALA A 243 14.40 -6.57 -13.78
N ASP A 244 13.09 -6.30 -13.74
CA ASP A 244 12.25 -6.17 -14.95
C ASP A 244 12.75 -5.05 -15.88
N ILE A 245 13.15 -3.92 -15.30
CA ILE A 245 13.71 -2.80 -16.04
C ILE A 245 15.03 -3.20 -16.68
N PHE A 246 15.94 -3.86 -15.95
CA PHE A 246 17.20 -4.34 -16.51
C PHE A 246 17.00 -5.35 -17.63
N VAL A 247 16.01 -6.24 -17.55
CA VAL A 247 15.66 -7.15 -18.65
C VAL A 247 15.20 -6.36 -19.90
N SER A 248 14.48 -5.27 -19.70
CA SER A 248 13.93 -4.43 -20.78
C SER A 248 14.93 -3.42 -21.36
N MET A 249 16.00 -3.11 -20.64
CA MET A 249 17.04 -2.17 -21.06
C MET A 249 17.82 -2.67 -22.26
N SER A 250 18.23 -1.74 -23.12
CA SER A 250 19.32 -2.02 -24.06
C SER A 250 20.65 -2.12 -23.32
N LYS A 251 21.67 -2.72 -23.96
CA LYS A 251 23.04 -2.73 -23.42
C LYS A 251 23.57 -1.32 -23.16
N ASN A 252 23.22 -0.37 -24.02
CA ASN A 252 23.67 1.02 -23.88
C ASN A 252 23.02 1.71 -22.67
N ASP A 253 21.72 1.46 -22.43
CA ASP A 253 21.03 2.01 -21.26
C ASP A 253 21.62 1.45 -19.97
N TYR A 254 21.88 0.14 -19.94
CA TYR A 254 22.49 -0.52 -18.80
C TYR A 254 23.92 -0.01 -18.54
N GLU A 255 24.76 0.11 -19.57
CA GLU A 255 26.11 0.67 -19.43
C GLU A 255 26.06 2.12 -18.94
N LYS A 256 25.15 2.94 -19.46
CA LYS A 256 24.98 4.32 -18.97
C LYS A 256 24.58 4.33 -17.49
N PHE A 257 23.66 3.45 -17.09
CA PHE A 257 23.19 3.34 -15.70
C PHE A 257 24.28 2.85 -14.75
N LYS A 258 25.02 1.82 -15.16
CA LYS A 258 26.15 1.25 -14.42
C LYS A 258 27.29 2.27 -14.22
N ASN A 259 27.58 3.08 -15.24
CA ASN A 259 28.65 4.07 -15.19
C ASN A 259 28.27 5.34 -14.42
N ASN A 260 27.06 5.46 -13.87
CA ASN A 260 26.68 6.58 -13.02
C ASN A 260 27.26 6.42 -11.60
N PRO A 261 28.23 7.25 -11.19
CA PRO A 261 28.92 7.08 -9.90
C PRO A 261 28.03 7.38 -8.69
N GLN A 262 26.88 8.03 -8.87
CA GLN A 262 25.93 8.30 -7.80
C GLN A 262 25.12 7.05 -7.40
N ILE A 263 25.13 6.02 -8.24
CA ILE A 263 24.37 4.78 -8.03
C ILE A 263 25.29 3.75 -7.39
N ASN A 264 25.17 3.58 -6.08
CA ASN A 264 26.02 2.66 -5.31
C ASN A 264 25.31 1.33 -5.06
N LEU A 265 25.07 0.56 -6.12
CA LEU A 265 24.58 -0.81 -6.06
C LEU A 265 25.74 -1.78 -6.32
N SER A 266 25.96 -2.74 -5.42
CA SER A 266 27.02 -3.75 -5.57
C SER A 266 26.87 -4.56 -6.86
N LEU A 267 25.64 -4.96 -7.19
CA LEU A 267 25.33 -5.73 -8.40
C LEU A 267 25.75 -5.01 -9.70
N LEU A 268 25.72 -3.68 -9.75
CA LEU A 268 26.16 -2.93 -10.93
C LEU A 268 27.68 -2.97 -11.11
N LYS A 269 28.43 -3.08 -10.02
CA LYS A 269 29.90 -3.16 -10.04
C LYS A 269 30.38 -4.59 -10.31
N GLU A 270 29.60 -5.58 -9.88
CA GLU A 270 29.95 -7.00 -9.95
C GLU A 270 29.59 -7.63 -11.31
N PHE A 271 28.52 -7.18 -11.96
CA PHE A 271 28.03 -7.78 -13.20
C PHE A 271 28.03 -6.81 -14.38
N ASP A 272 28.71 -7.21 -15.46
CA ASP A 272 28.77 -6.45 -16.72
C ASP A 272 27.53 -6.67 -17.60
N HIS A 273 26.79 -7.76 -17.41
CA HIS A 273 25.62 -8.07 -18.23
C HIS A 273 24.31 -7.74 -17.48
N HIS A 274 23.44 -6.94 -18.11
CA HIS A 274 22.16 -6.52 -17.53
C HIS A 274 21.29 -7.68 -17.01
N LEU A 275 21.25 -8.81 -17.73
CA LEU A 275 20.52 -10.02 -17.29
C LEU A 275 21.11 -10.66 -16.02
N LEU A 276 22.43 -10.62 -15.81
CA LEU A 276 23.04 -11.16 -14.59
C LEU A 276 22.73 -10.26 -13.39
N SER A 277 22.81 -8.94 -13.57
CA SER A 277 22.36 -7.97 -12.57
C SER A 277 20.89 -8.12 -12.22
N ALA A 278 20.05 -8.39 -13.21
CA ALA A 278 18.64 -8.65 -13.00
C ALA A 278 18.41 -9.96 -12.21
N ALA A 279 19.18 -11.03 -12.49
CA ALA A 279 19.11 -12.27 -11.73
C ALA A 279 19.53 -12.07 -10.26
N GLU A 280 20.62 -11.34 -9.99
CA GLU A 280 21.04 -11.03 -8.62
C GLU A 280 20.01 -10.12 -7.92
N ALA A 281 19.44 -9.14 -8.62
CA ALA A 281 18.36 -8.31 -8.09
C ALA A 281 17.13 -9.15 -7.69
N CYS A 282 16.73 -10.12 -8.53
CA CYS A 282 15.66 -11.07 -8.20
C CYS A 282 15.97 -11.93 -6.97
N LYS A 283 17.19 -12.46 -6.87
CA LYS A 283 17.64 -13.23 -5.71
C LYS A 283 17.58 -12.42 -4.42
N LEU A 284 18.04 -11.16 -4.44
CA LEU A 284 17.92 -10.25 -3.31
C LEU A 284 16.46 -9.92 -3.00
N ALA A 285 15.64 -9.68 -4.03
CA ALA A 285 14.20 -9.43 -3.86
C ALA A 285 13.51 -10.60 -3.14
N ALA A 286 13.79 -11.83 -3.55
CA ALA A 286 13.28 -13.05 -2.92
C ALA A 286 13.75 -13.19 -1.46
N ALA A 287 15.02 -12.88 -1.18
CA ALA A 287 15.57 -12.93 0.17
C ALA A 287 14.86 -11.96 1.13
N PHE A 288 14.57 -10.73 0.67
CA PHE A 288 13.86 -9.73 1.48
C PHE A 288 12.38 -10.06 1.74
N SER A 289 11.76 -10.92 0.92
CA SER A 289 10.37 -11.37 1.07
C SER A 289 10.23 -12.86 1.37
N ALA A 290 11.24 -13.48 2.01
CA ALA A 290 11.29 -14.93 2.22
C ALA A 290 10.04 -15.53 2.92
N TYR A 291 9.27 -14.71 3.65
CA TYR A 291 8.06 -15.11 4.36
C TYR A 291 6.76 -14.83 3.60
N THR A 292 6.86 -14.42 2.33
CA THR A 292 5.71 -14.19 1.45
C THR A 292 5.87 -15.01 0.16
N PRO A 293 5.37 -16.27 0.13
CA PRO A 293 5.67 -17.23 -0.94
C PRO A 293 5.37 -16.74 -2.35
N LEU A 294 4.30 -15.95 -2.53
CA LEU A 294 3.96 -15.39 -3.84
C LEU A 294 5.05 -14.48 -4.40
N PHE A 295 5.64 -13.60 -3.58
CA PHE A 295 6.69 -12.69 -4.04
C PHE A 295 8.01 -13.41 -4.29
N VAL A 296 8.32 -14.43 -3.46
CA VAL A 296 9.45 -15.33 -3.72
C VAL A 296 9.26 -16.03 -5.07
N LEU A 297 8.09 -16.61 -5.32
CA LEU A 297 7.78 -17.30 -6.57
C LEU A 297 7.91 -16.35 -7.77
N THR A 298 7.34 -15.14 -7.70
CA THR A 298 7.45 -14.16 -8.79
C THR A 298 8.90 -13.78 -9.06
N ALA A 299 9.71 -13.56 -8.02
CA ALA A 299 11.11 -13.20 -8.18
C ALA A 299 11.95 -14.33 -8.81
N VAL A 300 11.71 -15.59 -8.45
CA VAL A 300 12.45 -16.73 -9.03
C VAL A 300 11.98 -17.10 -10.44
N VAL A 301 10.71 -16.86 -10.78
CA VAL A 301 10.15 -17.17 -12.10
C VAL A 301 10.61 -16.19 -13.18
N LEU A 302 11.08 -14.99 -12.85
CA LEU A 302 11.55 -14.03 -13.86
C LEU A 302 12.66 -14.57 -14.79
N PHE A 303 13.38 -15.61 -14.34
CA PHE A 303 14.48 -16.24 -15.06
C PHE A 303 14.27 -17.74 -15.36
N CYS A 304 13.08 -18.29 -15.11
CA CYS A 304 12.69 -19.63 -15.55
C CYS A 304 11.95 -19.55 -16.89
#